data_AF-A0A828TS71-F1
#
_entry.id   AF-A0A828TS71-F1
#
_cell.length_a   1.000
_cell.length_b   1.000
_cell.length_c   1.000
_cell.angle_alpha   90.00
_cell.angle_beta   90.00
_cell.angle_gamma   90.00
#
_symmetry.space_group_name_H-M   'P 1'
#
loop_
_entity.id
_entity.type
_entity.pdbx_description
1 polymer ?
#
loop_
_entity_poly.entity_id
_entity_poly.type
_entity_poly.pdbx_seq_one_letter_code
_entity_poly.pdbx_strand_id
1 'polypeptide(L)'
;MKTILPDDLTPGKYNKIYLSGHGSAGLPLLKCGDEFLSPSDIVDRIVQHNLHEIDDIRLTSCNSANIIKNKDFSPDEIEKSANMNNGWLARALFGQKRSLAEHVYAEFERRGINVSISGYHGTGVFYVPEHGKPTTHLRSTTVPATPEHTVRRSDYRATLGRTQPIDIE
;
A
#
# COMPACT_ATOMS: atom_id res chain seq x y z
N MET A 1 11.18 18.72 13.15
CA MET A 1 9.83 18.26 12.72
C MET A 1 8.93 18.36 13.94
N LYS A 2 7.81 19.09 13.90
CA LYS A 2 6.87 19.14 15.03
C LYS A 2 6.05 17.86 14.99
N THR A 3 6.12 17.05 16.04
CA THR A 3 5.22 15.91 16.23
C THR A 3 3.82 16.48 16.48
N ILE A 4 2.86 16.11 15.64
CA ILE A 4 1.44 16.44 15.79
C ILE A 4 0.79 15.17 16.34
N LEU A 5 0.11 15.27 17.47
CA LEU A 5 -0.64 14.15 18.03
C LEU A 5 -1.96 13.99 17.28
N PRO A 6 -2.57 12.80 17.28
CA PRO A 6 -3.84 12.62 16.60
C PRO A 6 -4.94 13.58 17.09
N ASP A 7 -4.94 13.92 18.38
CA ASP A 7 -5.88 14.88 18.99
C ASP A 7 -5.66 16.33 18.50
N ASP A 8 -4.51 16.63 17.90
CA ASP A 8 -4.21 17.92 17.29
C ASP A 8 -4.70 18.02 15.83
N LEU A 9 -5.23 16.93 15.26
CA LEU A 9 -5.70 16.91 13.89
C LEU A 9 -7.09 17.51 13.79
N THR A 10 -7.23 18.54 12.97
CA THR A 10 -8.53 19.09 12.61
C THR A 10 -9.11 18.29 11.43
N PRO A 11 -10.27 17.61 11.60
CA PRO A 11 -10.96 16.98 10.48
C PRO A 11 -11.20 17.97 9.33
N GLY A 12 -11.08 17.51 8.08
CA GLY A 12 -11.22 18.34 6.88
C GLY A 12 -10.00 19.19 6.49
N LYS A 13 -8.95 19.27 7.33
CA LYS A 13 -7.69 19.94 6.96
C LYS A 13 -6.75 19.03 6.16
N TYR A 14 -6.93 17.72 6.28
CA TYR A 14 -6.09 16.72 5.65
C TYR A 14 -6.93 15.82 4.76
N ASN A 15 -6.41 15.55 3.56
CA ASN A 15 -7.11 14.72 2.57
C ASN A 15 -6.59 13.28 2.53
N LYS A 16 -5.44 13.01 3.18
CA LYS A 16 -4.72 11.73 3.05
C LYS A 16 -3.91 11.41 4.31
N ILE A 17 -3.85 10.13 4.66
CA ILE A 17 -2.96 9.57 5.68
C ILE A 17 -1.90 8.71 5.01
N TYR A 18 -0.64 8.90 5.37
CA TYR A 18 0.47 8.04 4.96
C TYR A 18 0.96 7.22 6.15
N LEU A 19 0.73 5.90 6.12
CA LEU A 19 1.22 4.96 7.11
C LEU A 19 2.57 4.41 6.66
N SER A 20 3.62 4.85 7.36
CA SER A 20 5.00 4.44 7.11
C SER A 20 5.39 3.25 7.98
N GLY A 21 6.09 2.29 7.38
CA GLY A 21 6.63 1.12 8.07
C GLY A 21 7.28 0.14 7.10
N HIS A 22 7.79 -0.97 7.62
CA HIS A 22 8.30 -2.08 6.81
C HIS A 22 7.21 -3.14 6.63
N GLY A 23 7.06 -3.60 5.39
CA GLY A 23 6.11 -4.62 4.99
C GLY A 23 6.79 -5.67 4.12
N SER A 24 6.10 -6.79 3.93
CA SER A 24 6.52 -7.87 3.04
C SER A 24 5.32 -8.40 2.28
N ALA A 25 5.55 -8.90 1.07
CA ALA A 25 4.51 -9.47 0.24
C ALA A 25 3.81 -10.63 0.97
N GLY A 26 2.48 -10.65 0.94
CA GLY A 26 1.65 -11.70 1.52
C GLY A 26 1.69 -11.81 3.05
N LEU A 27 2.36 -10.89 3.74
CA LEU A 27 2.40 -10.86 5.20
C LEU A 27 1.44 -9.77 5.71
N PRO A 28 0.41 -10.13 6.51
CA PRO A 28 -0.51 -9.16 7.10
C PRO A 28 0.13 -8.50 8.33
N LEU A 29 1.28 -7.86 8.15
CA LEU A 29 2.01 -7.22 9.24
C LEU A 29 2.73 -5.97 8.75
N LEU A 30 2.64 -4.90 9.54
CA LEU A 30 3.39 -3.67 9.35
C LEU A 30 4.33 -3.47 10.53
N LYS A 31 5.65 -3.45 10.29
CA LYS A 31 6.63 -3.12 11.32
C LYS A 31 6.84 -1.61 11.37
N CYS A 32 6.56 -0.98 12.51
CA CYS A 32 6.69 0.45 12.75
C CYS A 32 7.68 0.68 13.92
N GLY A 33 8.93 1.03 13.60
CA GLY A 33 9.99 1.04 14.62
C GLY A 33 10.19 -0.35 15.20
N ASP A 34 9.99 -0.49 16.51
CA ASP A 34 10.10 -1.76 17.24
C ASP A 34 8.77 -2.52 17.35
N GLU A 35 7.67 -1.92 16.92
CA GLU A 35 6.35 -2.53 16.98
C GLU A 35 6.00 -3.31 15.71
N PHE A 36 5.23 -4.37 15.89
CA PHE A 36 4.62 -5.15 14.82
C PHE A 36 3.10 -4.99 14.91
N LEU A 37 2.51 -4.38 13.89
CA LEU A 37 1.08 -4.08 13.84
C LEU A 37 0.38 -5.06 12.90
N SER A 38 -0.59 -5.78 13.43
CA SER A 38 -1.56 -6.55 12.64
C SER A 38 -2.56 -5.61 11.95
N PRO A 39 -3.37 -6.11 11.00
CA PRO A 39 -4.39 -5.29 10.35
C PRO A 39 -5.40 -4.72 11.34
N SER A 40 -5.81 -5.49 12.36
CA SER A 40 -6.69 -5.00 13.42
C SER A 40 -6.04 -3.89 14.23
N ASP A 41 -4.75 -4.02 14.60
CA ASP A 41 -4.05 -2.97 15.36
C ASP A 41 -3.98 -1.66 14.58
N ILE A 42 -3.74 -1.73 13.27
CA ILE A 42 -3.72 -0.57 12.37
C ILE A 42 -5.09 0.12 12.38
N VAL A 43 -6.17 -0.65 12.18
CA VAL A 43 -7.54 -0.11 12.14
C VAL A 43 -7.97 0.41 13.51
N ASP A 44 -7.66 -0.29 14.59
CA ASP A 44 -7.98 0.12 15.97
C ASP A 44 -7.37 1.49 16.27
N ARG A 45 -6.08 1.70 15.95
CA ARG A 45 -5.42 2.99 16.16
C ARG A 45 -6.02 4.10 15.30
N ILE A 46 -6.36 3.82 14.04
CA ILE A 46 -7.02 4.80 13.17
C ILE A 46 -8.39 5.19 13.70
N VAL A 47 -9.19 4.22 14.16
CA VAL A 47 -10.54 4.46 14.68
C VAL A 47 -10.49 5.15 16.03
N GLN A 48 -9.62 4.72 16.94
CA GLN A 48 -9.43 5.30 18.27
C GLN A 48 -9.18 6.81 18.23
N HIS A 49 -8.55 7.29 17.16
CA HIS A 49 -8.21 8.68 16.97
C HIS A 49 -9.04 9.40 15.89
N ASN A 50 -10.18 8.82 15.47
CA ASN A 50 -11.06 9.38 14.44
C ASN A 50 -10.38 9.70 13.10
N LEU A 51 -9.26 9.05 12.80
CA LEU A 51 -8.47 9.31 11.59
C LEU A 51 -9.13 8.73 10.34
N HIS A 52 -10.11 7.85 10.50
CA HIS A 52 -10.89 7.30 9.40
C HIS A 52 -11.72 8.37 8.66
N GLU A 53 -12.00 9.53 9.29
CA GLU A 53 -12.69 10.66 8.65
C GLU A 53 -11.92 11.31 7.48
N ILE A 54 -10.62 10.98 7.31
CA ILE A 54 -9.79 11.48 6.21
C ILE A 54 -10.01 10.67 4.91
N ASP A 55 -10.69 9.52 4.99
CA ASP A 55 -11.09 8.63 3.90
C ASP A 55 -9.95 8.02 3.03
N ASP A 56 -8.84 8.69 2.71
CA ASP A 56 -7.72 8.16 1.90
C ASP A 56 -6.52 7.77 2.79
N ILE A 57 -6.31 6.47 2.96
CA ILE A 57 -5.24 5.91 3.79
C ILE A 57 -4.26 5.12 2.91
N ARG A 58 -2.97 5.43 3.01
CA ARG A 58 -1.93 4.90 2.13
C ARG A 58 -0.84 4.18 2.91
N LEU A 59 -0.71 2.88 2.71
CA LEU A 59 0.32 2.02 3.29
C LEU A 59 1.60 2.12 2.46
N THR A 60 2.54 2.97 2.86
CA THR A 60 3.76 3.24 2.06
C THR A 60 4.84 2.17 2.19
N SER A 61 4.58 1.10 2.94
CA SER A 61 5.51 -0.01 3.13
C SER A 61 5.78 -0.79 1.84
N CYS A 62 6.92 -1.48 1.81
CA CYS A 62 7.30 -2.32 0.68
C CYS A 62 6.29 -3.46 0.49
N ASN A 63 5.93 -3.72 -0.76
CA ASN A 63 5.03 -4.80 -1.17
C ASN A 63 3.66 -4.81 -0.48
N SER A 64 3.17 -3.66 0.00
CA SER A 64 1.88 -3.58 0.70
C SER A 64 0.68 -3.95 -0.18
N ALA A 65 0.84 -3.90 -1.51
CA ALA A 65 -0.14 -4.37 -2.49
C ALA A 65 0.17 -5.75 -3.10
N ASN A 66 1.23 -6.45 -2.66
CA ASN A 66 1.58 -7.76 -3.23
C ASN A 66 1.25 -8.91 -2.28
N ILE A 67 0.82 -10.04 -2.84
CA ILE A 67 0.71 -11.35 -2.20
C ILE A 67 2.05 -12.10 -2.27
N ILE A 68 2.78 -11.95 -3.37
CA ILE A 68 4.13 -12.48 -3.57
C ILE A 68 5.06 -11.40 -4.10
N LYS A 69 6.36 -11.48 -3.86
CA LYS A 69 7.30 -10.47 -4.36
C LYS A 69 7.32 -10.49 -5.90
N ASN A 70 7.14 -9.32 -6.52
CA ASN A 70 7.31 -9.16 -7.96
C ASN A 70 8.79 -9.12 -8.33
N LYS A 71 9.14 -9.68 -9.49
CA LYS A 71 10.50 -9.66 -10.06
C LYS A 71 10.83 -8.38 -10.82
N ASP A 72 9.81 -7.79 -11.44
CA ASP A 72 9.83 -6.56 -12.21
C ASP A 72 8.48 -5.86 -12.12
N PHE A 73 8.37 -4.70 -12.74
CA PHE A 73 7.14 -3.91 -12.82
C PHE A 73 6.45 -4.03 -14.19
N SER A 74 6.64 -5.14 -14.89
CA SER A 74 5.80 -5.46 -16.04
C SER A 74 4.35 -5.69 -15.61
N PRO A 75 3.34 -5.35 -16.44
CA PRO A 75 1.93 -5.57 -16.11
C PRO A 75 1.64 -7.01 -15.67
N ASP A 76 2.16 -8.01 -16.40
CA ASP A 76 1.94 -9.43 -16.12
C ASP A 76 2.50 -9.85 -14.74
N GLU A 77 3.70 -9.37 -14.38
CA GLU A 77 4.30 -9.69 -13.09
C GLU A 77 3.61 -8.94 -11.94
N ILE A 78 3.15 -7.70 -12.17
CA ILE A 78 2.32 -6.98 -11.21
C ILE A 78 1.03 -7.74 -10.96
N GLU A 79 0.30 -8.12 -12.02
CA GLU A 79 -0.95 -8.88 -11.91
C GLU A 79 -0.73 -10.17 -11.14
N LYS A 80 0.27 -10.96 -11.52
CA LYS A 80 0.62 -12.22 -10.83
C LYS A 80 1.02 -12.00 -9.37
N SER A 81 1.70 -10.90 -9.07
CA SER A 81 2.15 -10.59 -7.71
C SER A 81 1.02 -10.11 -6.80
N ALA A 82 -0.01 -9.49 -7.37
CA ALA A 82 -1.18 -8.95 -6.68
C ALA A 82 -2.33 -9.96 -6.62
N ASN A 83 -2.43 -10.83 -7.63
CA ASN A 83 -3.49 -11.82 -7.80
C ASN A 83 -2.85 -13.19 -8.01
N MET A 84 -2.88 -14.03 -6.98
CA MET A 84 -2.60 -15.44 -7.20
C MET A 84 -3.83 -16.09 -7.83
N ASN A 85 -3.77 -16.38 -9.13
CA ASN A 85 -4.68 -17.29 -9.84
C ASN A 85 -4.47 -18.73 -9.35
N ASN A 86 -4.76 -18.96 -8.06
CA ASN A 86 -4.85 -20.29 -7.51
C ASN A 86 -6.16 -20.88 -8.01
N GLY A 87 -6.10 -22.01 -8.72
CA GLY A 87 -7.29 -22.74 -9.16
C GLY A 87 -8.28 -22.94 -8.02
N TRP A 88 -9.57 -23.07 -8.34
CA TRP A 88 -10.68 -23.09 -7.37
C TRP A 88 -10.45 -24.00 -6.15
N LEU A 89 -9.80 -25.17 -6.34
CA LEU A 89 -9.40 -26.11 -5.29
C LEU A 89 -8.44 -25.50 -4.26
N ALA A 90 -7.40 -24.80 -4.69
CA ALA A 90 -6.44 -24.18 -3.79
C ALA A 90 -7.07 -23.00 -3.02
N ARG A 91 -8.00 -22.27 -3.66
CA ARG A 91 -8.77 -21.21 -2.98
C ARG A 91 -9.74 -21.78 -1.94
N ALA A 92 -10.32 -22.95 -2.19
CA ALA A 92 -11.19 -23.64 -1.22
C ALA A 92 -10.42 -24.21 -0.02
N LEU A 93 -9.22 -24.75 -0.25
CA LEU A 93 -8.41 -25.38 0.81
C LEU A 93 -7.61 -24.38 1.66
N PHE A 94 -7.05 -23.35 1.04
CA PHE A 94 -6.10 -22.43 1.70
C PHE A 94 -6.60 -20.99 1.76
N GLY A 95 -7.82 -20.73 1.28
CA GLY A 95 -8.37 -19.39 1.17
C GLY A 95 -7.75 -18.58 0.04
N GLN A 96 -8.31 -17.38 -0.18
CA GLN A 96 -7.70 -16.39 -1.05
C GLN A 96 -6.58 -15.70 -0.27
N LYS A 97 -5.35 -15.79 -0.77
CA LYS A 97 -4.25 -15.00 -0.21
C LYS A 97 -4.52 -13.53 -0.48
N ARG A 98 -4.07 -12.67 0.45
CA ARG A 98 -4.29 -11.24 0.42
C ARG A 98 -3.00 -10.50 0.75
N SER A 99 -2.85 -9.33 0.16
CA SER A 99 -1.84 -8.33 0.50
C SER A 99 -2.18 -7.64 1.83
N LEU A 100 -1.21 -6.92 2.41
CA LEU A 100 -1.44 -6.12 3.61
C LEU A 100 -2.58 -5.11 3.40
N ALA A 101 -2.62 -4.44 2.24
CA ALA A 101 -3.67 -3.49 1.90
C ALA A 101 -5.06 -4.13 1.90
N GLU A 102 -5.21 -5.32 1.31
CA GLU A 102 -6.47 -6.06 1.31
C GLU A 102 -6.89 -6.51 2.72
N HIS A 103 -5.94 -6.92 3.56
CA HIS A 103 -6.23 -7.27 4.94
C HIS A 103 -6.70 -6.05 5.75
N VAL A 104 -6.05 -4.90 5.62
CA VAL A 104 -6.45 -3.66 6.31
C VAL A 104 -7.81 -3.18 5.81
N TYR A 105 -8.04 -3.20 4.49
CA TYR A 105 -9.33 -2.83 3.90
C TYR A 105 -10.45 -3.74 4.41
N ALA A 106 -10.24 -5.06 4.44
CA ALA A 106 -11.23 -6.01 4.95
C ALA A 106 -11.57 -5.76 6.44
N GLU A 107 -10.62 -5.30 7.25
CA GLU A 107 -10.87 -4.93 8.64
C GLU A 107 -11.74 -3.67 8.77
N PHE A 108 -11.59 -2.69 7.88
CA PHE A 108 -12.50 -1.54 7.82
C PHE A 108 -13.90 -1.94 7.35
N GLU A 109 -14.01 -2.75 6.28
CA GLU A 109 -15.29 -3.24 5.78
C GLU A 109 -16.06 -4.03 6.83
N ARG A 110 -15.38 -4.90 7.58
CA ARG A 110 -15.97 -5.68 8.69
C ARG A 110 -16.60 -4.80 9.77
N ARG A 111 -16.11 -3.57 9.92
CA ARG A 111 -16.60 -2.58 10.89
C ARG A 111 -17.63 -1.61 10.30
N GLY A 112 -17.96 -1.76 9.01
CA GLY A 112 -18.87 -0.84 8.32
C GLY A 112 -18.30 0.56 8.10
N ILE A 113 -16.97 0.71 8.14
CA ILE A 113 -16.28 2.00 7.99
C ILE A 113 -15.84 2.14 6.53
N ASN A 114 -16.29 3.20 5.87
CA ASN A 114 -16.01 3.44 4.46
C ASN A 114 -14.74 4.27 4.29
N VAL A 115 -13.67 3.66 3.80
CA VAL A 115 -12.39 4.31 3.49
C VAL A 115 -11.81 3.75 2.19
N SER A 116 -10.92 4.52 1.57
CA SER A 116 -10.01 4.08 0.51
C SER A 116 -8.67 3.67 1.12
N ILE A 117 -8.24 2.44 0.86
CA ILE A 117 -6.92 1.93 1.25
C ILE A 117 -6.04 1.78 0.02
N SER A 118 -4.88 2.43 0.02
CA SER A 118 -3.88 2.25 -1.03
C SER A 118 -2.64 1.49 -0.53
N GLY A 119 -2.19 0.51 -1.30
CA GLY A 119 -0.89 -0.13 -1.16
C GLY A 119 0.00 0.13 -2.38
N TYR A 120 1.26 -0.30 -2.33
CA TYR A 120 2.23 -0.13 -3.39
C TYR A 120 2.94 -1.45 -3.71
N HIS A 121 3.15 -1.69 -5.01
CA HIS A 121 3.88 -2.87 -5.48
C HIS A 121 5.40 -2.70 -5.31
N GLY A 122 6.09 -3.80 -5.00
CA GLY A 122 7.55 -3.89 -4.95
C GLY A 122 8.22 -3.23 -3.74
N THR A 123 9.55 -3.28 -3.73
CA THR A 123 10.38 -2.60 -2.73
C THR A 123 10.73 -1.18 -3.23
N GLY A 124 11.11 -0.26 -2.35
CA GLY A 124 11.68 1.01 -2.81
C GLY A 124 13.16 0.85 -3.21
N VAL A 125 13.71 1.82 -3.96
CA VAL A 125 15.12 2.31 -3.96
C VAL A 125 16.10 2.23 -5.19
N PHE A 126 15.96 1.51 -6.31
CA PHE A 126 16.84 1.55 -7.52
C PHE A 126 16.20 1.32 -8.93
N TYR A 127 16.24 2.32 -9.81
CA TYR A 127 15.91 2.19 -11.24
C TYR A 127 17.17 1.84 -12.06
N VAL A 128 17.06 0.98 -13.08
CA VAL A 128 18.18 0.64 -14.00
C VAL A 128 17.79 1.11 -15.41
N PRO A 129 18.37 2.24 -15.90
CA PRO A 129 18.00 2.85 -17.18
C PRO A 129 18.07 1.92 -18.39
N GLU A 130 19.02 0.99 -18.41
CA GLU A 130 19.30 0.08 -19.52
C GLU A 130 18.14 -0.89 -19.83
N HIS A 131 17.25 -1.11 -18.86
CA HIS A 131 16.14 -2.06 -19.00
C HIS A 131 14.79 -1.39 -19.29
N GLY A 132 14.72 -0.05 -19.26
CA GLY A 132 13.49 0.72 -19.49
C GLY A 132 12.34 0.42 -18.50
N LYS A 133 12.56 -0.47 -17.53
CA LYS A 133 11.59 -0.94 -16.54
C LYS A 133 12.30 -1.11 -15.20
N PRO A 134 11.71 -0.66 -14.09
CA PRO A 134 12.25 -0.98 -12.78
C PRO A 134 12.12 -2.50 -12.53
N THR A 135 13.17 -3.10 -11.98
CA THR A 135 13.16 -4.52 -11.57
C THR A 135 12.58 -4.65 -10.17
N THR A 136 13.06 -3.86 -9.21
CA THR A 136 12.52 -3.94 -7.84
C THR A 136 12.21 -2.60 -7.21
N HIS A 137 12.27 -1.48 -7.95
CA HIS A 137 12.24 -0.18 -7.28
C HIS A 137 11.68 1.07 -8.01
N LEU A 138 11.19 2.04 -7.20
CA LEU A 138 10.33 3.15 -7.64
C LEU A 138 10.87 4.58 -7.34
N ARG A 139 12.17 4.85 -7.39
CA ARG A 139 12.73 6.21 -7.17
C ARG A 139 13.90 6.53 -8.12
N SER A 140 14.12 7.82 -8.37
CA SER A 140 15.24 8.36 -9.18
C SER A 140 16.61 7.88 -8.71
N THR A 141 17.52 7.61 -9.64
CA THR A 141 18.93 7.33 -9.37
C THR A 141 19.84 8.57 -9.39
N THR A 142 19.30 9.73 -9.78
CA THR A 142 20.02 11.00 -9.84
C THR A 142 19.54 12.01 -8.80
N VAL A 143 20.44 12.89 -8.36
CA VAL A 143 20.16 14.06 -7.51
C VAL A 143 20.73 15.30 -8.20
N PRO A 144 19.90 16.29 -8.60
CA PRO A 144 18.44 16.29 -8.53
C PRO A 144 17.85 15.21 -9.43
N ALA A 145 16.62 14.78 -9.11
CA ALA A 145 15.94 13.74 -9.88
C ALA A 145 15.69 14.20 -11.32
N THR A 146 16.19 13.43 -12.30
CA THR A 146 15.83 13.59 -13.72
C THR A 146 14.48 12.92 -13.96
N PRO A 147 13.43 13.66 -14.37
CA PRO A 147 12.10 13.10 -14.60
C PRO A 147 12.09 11.90 -15.54
N GLU A 148 12.96 11.89 -16.54
CA GLU A 148 13.12 10.84 -17.56
C GLU A 148 13.64 9.51 -16.97
N HIS A 149 14.21 9.58 -15.76
CA HIS A 149 14.74 8.42 -15.03
C HIS A 149 14.07 8.27 -13.65
N THR A 150 12.92 8.93 -13.47
CA THR A 150 12.15 8.88 -12.22
C THR A 150 10.85 8.13 -12.45
N VAL A 151 10.74 6.98 -11.80
CA VAL A 151 9.47 6.25 -11.73
C VAL A 151 8.67 6.76 -10.54
N ARG A 152 7.41 7.18 -10.75
CA ARG A 152 6.57 7.63 -9.64
C ARG A 152 5.96 6.43 -8.93
N ARG A 153 5.97 6.44 -7.59
CA ARG A 153 5.29 5.41 -6.79
C ARG A 153 3.78 5.37 -7.04
N SER A 154 3.16 6.47 -7.46
CA SER A 154 1.73 6.53 -7.81
C SER A 154 1.35 5.56 -8.92
N ASP A 155 2.27 5.31 -9.84
CA ASP A 155 2.01 4.55 -11.07
C ASP A 155 1.93 3.03 -10.78
N TYR A 156 2.38 2.63 -9.59
CA TYR A 156 2.41 1.24 -9.12
C TYR A 156 1.69 1.08 -7.78
N ARG A 157 0.62 1.88 -7.62
CA ARG A 157 -0.29 1.86 -6.47
C ARG A 157 -1.51 1.01 -6.81
N ALA A 158 -1.95 0.19 -5.86
CA ALA A 158 -3.27 -0.43 -5.88
C ALA A 158 -4.16 0.26 -4.84
N THR A 159 -5.40 0.56 -5.20
CA THR A 159 -6.38 1.20 -4.30
C THR A 159 -7.63 0.35 -4.18
N LEU A 160 -8.09 0.18 -2.95
CA LEU A 160 -9.28 -0.57 -2.55
C LEU A 160 -10.29 0.39 -1.92
N GLY A 161 -11.58 0.12 -2.08
CA GLY A 161 -12.66 0.97 -1.58
C GLY A 161 -13.05 2.05 -2.58
N ARG A 162 -13.46 3.22 -2.08
CA ARG A 162 -13.99 4.30 -2.92
C ARG A 162 -12.94 4.79 -3.92
N THR A 163 -13.17 4.54 -5.21
CA THR A 163 -12.41 5.17 -6.30
C THR A 163 -12.58 6.68 -6.19
N GLN A 164 -11.47 7.38 -5.97
CA GLN A 164 -11.47 8.84 -6.01
C GLN A 164 -11.66 9.27 -7.48
N PRO A 165 -12.44 10.32 -7.78
CA PRO A 165 -12.65 10.80 -9.14
C PRO A 165 -11.36 11.13 -9.92
N ILE A 166 -10.27 11.40 -9.20
CA ILE A 166 -8.94 11.75 -9.75
C ILE A 166 -8.13 10.55 -10.29
N ASP A 167 -8.66 9.33 -10.23
CA ASP A 167 -8.03 8.15 -10.85
C ASP A 167 -8.61 7.87 -12.26
N ILE A 168 -9.40 8.80 -12.81
CA ILE A 168 -9.84 8.83 -14.22
C ILE A 168 -9.27 10.10 -14.88
N GLU A 169 -8.01 10.03 -15.32
CA GLU A 169 -7.47 10.86 -16.41
C GLU A 169 -6.57 10.00 -17.30
#